data_AF-E4WTH6-F1
#
_entry.id   AF-E4WTH6-F1
#
_cell.length_a   1.000
_cell.length_b   1.000
_cell.length_c   1.000
_cell.angle_alpha   90.00
_cell.angle_beta   90.00
_cell.angle_gamma   90.00
#
_symmetry.space_group_name_H-M   'P 1'
#
loop_
_entity.id
_entity.type
_entity.pdbx_description
1 polymer ?
#
loop_
_entity_poly.entity_id
_entity_poly.type
_entity_poly.pdbx_seq_one_letter_code
_entity_poly.pdbx_strand_id
1 'polypeptide(L)'
;MRENKNIEMSWKKYKRSLIDSNLPTACDKCDIGSPSLHMSYDSVFCDRDNNYELFSQVSCNCAERGFTEADIAGIGPSCTEITDLYLDSNTIEEITENTFKEKGYVRFLSMQNSGLKKIHEKAFIHLNKLSQIRLEGNELEILPANLFQQNVDLQTIYLQNNKIHSLGDGILYNLLNLADLRLSHNYLQNLHQQAFNPLSCDEA
;
A
#
# COMPACT_ATOMS: atom_id res chain seq x y z
N MET A 1 26.11 -7.29 -48.13
CA MET A 1 26.60 -7.17 -46.74
C MET A 1 25.96 -5.94 -46.14
N ARG A 2 24.97 -6.12 -45.25
CA ARG A 2 24.29 -5.02 -44.56
C ARG A 2 24.89 -4.96 -43.15
N GLU A 3 25.58 -3.88 -42.85
CA GLU A 3 26.15 -3.62 -41.53
C GLU A 3 25.05 -3.19 -40.54
N ASN A 4 25.08 -3.82 -39.37
CA ASN A 4 24.31 -3.44 -38.19
C ASN A 4 24.71 -2.04 -37.73
N LYS A 5 23.75 -1.10 -37.69
CA LYS A 5 23.87 0.11 -36.89
C LYS A 5 23.13 -0.10 -35.57
N ASN A 6 23.88 -0.21 -34.49
CA ASN A 6 23.35 -0.09 -33.13
C ASN A 6 22.70 1.28 -32.96
N ILE A 7 21.43 1.29 -32.56
CA ILE A 7 20.73 2.51 -32.15
C ILE A 7 20.87 2.60 -30.63
N GLU A 8 21.87 3.36 -30.17
CA GLU A 8 21.92 3.86 -28.80
C GLU A 8 20.86 4.96 -28.65
N MET A 9 19.80 4.70 -27.89
CA MET A 9 18.83 5.73 -27.52
C MET A 9 19.27 6.40 -26.21
N SER A 10 19.85 7.59 -26.34
CA SER A 10 20.11 8.49 -25.23
C SER A 10 18.80 9.11 -24.73
N TRP A 11 18.46 8.92 -23.46
CA TRP A 11 17.32 9.61 -22.85
C TRP A 11 17.70 11.05 -22.49
N LYS A 12 17.10 12.04 -23.17
CA LYS A 12 17.14 13.43 -22.72
C LYS A 12 16.10 13.62 -21.63
N LYS A 13 16.57 13.74 -20.39
CA LYS A 13 15.81 14.10 -19.19
C LYS A 13 15.22 15.52 -19.37
N TYR A 14 13.93 15.62 -19.71
CA TYR A 14 13.23 16.91 -19.67
C TYR A 14 12.93 17.25 -18.20
N LYS A 15 13.82 18.05 -17.61
CA LYS A 15 13.63 18.65 -16.29
C LYS A 15 12.63 19.80 -16.44
N ARG A 16 11.33 19.53 -16.36
CA ARG A 16 10.33 20.61 -16.26
C ARG A 16 10.20 21.00 -14.79
N SER A 17 10.98 22.02 -14.45
CA SER A 17 10.79 22.86 -13.27
C SER A 17 9.42 23.54 -13.39
N LEU A 18 8.46 23.01 -12.64
CA LEU A 18 7.33 23.76 -12.10
C LEU A 18 7.23 23.30 -10.64
N ILE A 19 8.04 23.95 -9.81
CA ILE A 19 7.73 24.04 -8.38
C ILE A 19 6.49 24.92 -8.36
N ASP A 20 5.32 24.30 -8.32
CA ASP A 20 4.11 25.01 -7.99
C ASP A 20 4.26 25.43 -6.53
N SER A 21 4.35 26.73 -6.27
CA SER A 21 4.57 27.31 -4.94
C SER A 21 3.39 27.10 -3.98
N ASN A 22 2.41 26.28 -4.37
CA ASN A 22 1.25 25.85 -3.60
C ASN A 22 1.24 24.34 -3.32
N LEU A 23 2.36 23.64 -3.54
CA LEU A 23 2.45 22.24 -3.17
C LEU A 23 2.30 22.09 -1.65
N PRO A 24 1.40 21.21 -1.18
CA PRO A 24 1.09 21.13 0.23
C PRO A 24 2.25 20.53 1.04
N THR A 25 2.61 21.23 2.12
CA THR A 25 3.79 21.07 2.99
C THR A 25 3.96 19.71 3.70
N ALA A 26 3.17 18.70 3.36
CA ALA A 26 3.18 17.39 4.00
C ALA A 26 3.84 16.30 3.15
N CYS A 27 3.84 16.41 1.82
CA CYS A 27 4.78 15.65 0.98
C CYS A 27 6.24 16.04 1.33
N ASP A 28 6.46 17.27 1.81
CA ASP A 28 7.75 17.77 2.29
C ASP A 28 8.34 16.94 3.44
N LYS A 29 7.52 16.28 4.27
CA LYS A 29 8.03 15.36 5.31
C LYS A 29 8.64 14.11 4.70
N CYS A 30 8.05 13.59 3.63
CA CYS A 30 8.70 12.58 2.80
C CYS A 30 9.80 13.18 1.91
N ASP A 31 9.99 14.50 1.89
CA ASP A 31 10.98 15.21 1.07
C ASP A 31 12.24 15.64 1.86
N ILE A 32 12.40 15.15 3.10
CA ILE A 32 13.63 15.36 3.88
C ILE A 32 14.76 14.50 3.27
N GLY A 33 15.34 14.96 2.15
CA GLY A 33 16.63 14.48 1.64
C GLY A 33 16.70 13.92 0.22
N SER A 34 15.65 13.98 -0.61
CA SER A 34 15.71 13.49 -2.00
C SER A 34 15.23 14.56 -2.99
N PRO A 35 15.98 14.92 -4.04
CA PRO A 35 15.56 15.91 -5.05
C PRO A 35 14.46 15.37 -6.00
N SER A 36 13.63 14.44 -5.53
CA SER A 36 12.67 13.71 -6.35
C SER A 36 11.54 13.11 -5.51
N LEU A 37 10.69 13.97 -4.95
CA LEU A 37 9.25 13.71 -5.00
C LEU A 37 8.87 13.54 -6.48
N HIS A 38 8.71 12.31 -6.94
CA HIS A 38 7.88 12.05 -8.11
C HIS A 38 6.42 12.12 -7.63
N MET A 39 5.87 13.32 -7.52
CA MET A 39 4.42 13.45 -7.70
C MET A 39 4.18 13.20 -9.18
N SER A 40 3.98 11.93 -9.52
CA SER A 40 3.48 11.60 -10.83
C SER A 40 2.02 11.97 -10.85
N TYR A 41 1.68 13.12 -11.44
CA TYR A 41 0.32 13.33 -11.96
C TYR A 41 0.09 12.51 -13.26
N ASP A 42 1.11 11.80 -13.73
CA ASP A 42 1.13 11.06 -14.98
C ASP A 42 1.37 9.56 -14.73
N SER A 43 0.33 8.82 -14.37
CA SER A 43 0.23 7.42 -14.75
C SER A 43 -0.87 7.27 -15.80
N VAL A 44 -0.67 7.91 -16.97
CA VAL A 44 -1.42 7.57 -18.19
C VAL A 44 -0.97 6.17 -18.61
N PHE A 45 -1.74 5.16 -18.25
CA PHE A 45 -1.61 3.83 -18.86
C PHE A 45 -2.24 3.90 -20.25
N CYS A 46 -1.43 3.82 -21.30
CA CYS A 46 -1.96 3.52 -22.64
C CYS A 46 -2.19 2.00 -22.71
N ASP A 47 -3.45 1.57 -22.70
CA ASP A 47 -3.79 0.26 -23.28
C ASP A 47 -3.53 0.30 -24.79
N ARG A 48 -3.32 -0.87 -25.41
CA ARG A 48 -3.03 -1.08 -26.85
C ARG A 48 -4.01 -0.37 -27.80
N ASP A 49 -5.15 0.08 -27.30
CA ASP A 49 -6.22 0.75 -28.05
C ASP A 49 -6.24 2.28 -27.90
N ASN A 50 -5.22 2.92 -27.31
CA ASN A 50 -5.13 4.39 -27.17
C ASN A 50 -6.32 5.05 -26.41
N ASN A 51 -6.98 4.30 -25.52
CA ASN A 51 -7.98 4.87 -24.63
C ASN A 51 -7.28 5.57 -23.45
N TYR A 52 -7.52 6.87 -23.30
CA TYR A 52 -7.01 7.67 -22.18
C TYR A 52 -7.96 7.52 -20.99
N GLU A 53 -7.56 6.79 -19.95
CA GLU A 53 -8.22 6.87 -18.66
C GLU A 53 -7.48 7.88 -17.77
N LEU A 54 -8.13 9.00 -17.47
CA LEU A 54 -7.69 9.99 -16.49
C LEU A 54 -7.81 9.39 -15.08
N PHE A 55 -6.83 8.60 -14.65
CA PHE A 55 -6.71 8.21 -13.25
C PHE A 55 -5.85 9.24 -12.53
N SER A 56 -6.47 10.16 -11.79
CA SER A 56 -5.75 11.02 -10.84
C SER A 56 -5.29 10.20 -9.64
N GLN A 57 -4.27 9.35 -9.83
CA GLN A 57 -3.57 8.68 -8.73
C GLN A 57 -2.58 9.66 -8.12
N VAL A 58 -2.71 9.94 -6.82
CA VAL A 58 -1.75 10.76 -6.08
C VAL A 58 -0.90 9.79 -5.26
N SER A 59 0.28 9.47 -5.80
CA SER A 59 1.23 8.55 -5.16
C SER A 59 2.23 9.30 -4.29
N CYS A 60 2.41 8.85 -3.05
CA CYS A 60 3.34 9.40 -2.07
C CYS A 60 4.33 8.30 -1.62
N ASN A 61 5.62 8.50 -1.92
CA ASN A 61 6.67 7.54 -1.56
C ASN A 61 7.55 8.06 -0.43
N CYS A 62 7.41 7.41 0.73
CA CYS A 62 8.05 7.70 2.00
C CYS A 62 8.94 6.52 2.48
N ALA A 63 9.33 5.62 1.58
CA ALA A 63 10.16 4.46 1.91
C ALA A 63 11.59 4.83 2.36
N GLU A 64 12.23 3.97 3.15
CA GLU A 64 13.66 4.06 3.52
C GLU A 64 14.08 5.38 4.23
N ARG A 65 13.20 5.93 5.07
CA ARG A 65 13.43 7.20 5.78
C ARG A 65 13.60 7.05 7.29
N GLY A 66 13.50 5.82 7.80
CA GLY A 66 13.51 5.57 9.25
C GLY A 66 12.29 6.16 9.94
N PHE A 67 11.15 6.24 9.23
CA PHE A 67 9.91 6.72 9.81
C PHE A 67 9.39 5.75 10.87
N THR A 68 8.81 6.34 11.90
CA THR A 68 8.06 5.66 12.95
C THR A 68 6.56 5.87 12.75
N GLU A 69 5.72 5.22 13.56
CA GLU A 69 4.26 5.41 13.52
C GLU A 69 3.86 6.89 13.66
N ALA A 70 4.55 7.64 14.54
CA ALA A 70 4.24 9.03 14.83
C ALA A 70 4.45 9.95 13.62
N ASP A 71 5.34 9.57 12.70
CA ASP A 71 5.62 10.35 11.49
C ASP A 71 4.45 10.26 10.49
N ILE A 72 3.71 9.15 10.50
CA ILE A 72 2.62 8.86 9.55
C ILE A 72 1.47 9.84 9.72
N ALA A 73 1.15 10.26 10.96
CA ALA A 73 0.12 11.26 11.21
C ALA A 73 0.43 12.59 10.50
N GLY A 74 1.71 12.93 10.36
CA GLY A 74 2.16 14.13 9.65
C GLY A 74 2.09 14.03 8.13
N ILE A 75 1.88 12.84 7.57
CA ILE A 75 1.72 12.63 6.13
C ILE A 75 0.29 13.01 5.75
N GLY A 76 0.13 14.21 5.21
CA GLY A 76 -1.06 14.59 4.44
C GLY A 76 -2.19 15.39 5.10
N PRO A 77 -2.01 16.31 6.07
CA PRO A 77 -3.07 17.27 6.37
C PRO A 77 -3.44 18.14 5.15
N SER A 78 -2.58 18.19 4.13
CA SER A 78 -2.84 18.90 2.87
C SER A 78 -2.72 18.00 1.63
N CYS A 79 -2.59 16.69 1.83
CA CYS A 79 -2.58 15.65 0.79
C CYS A 79 -3.73 14.67 1.04
N THR A 80 -4.94 15.20 1.22
CA THR A 80 -6.16 14.42 1.50
C THR A 80 -6.54 13.47 0.36
N GLU A 81 -5.89 13.57 -0.80
CA GLU A 81 -6.20 12.80 -1.99
C GLU A 81 -5.18 11.69 -2.30
N ILE A 82 -4.22 11.40 -1.40
CA ILE A 82 -3.25 10.32 -1.62
C ILE A 82 -4.00 9.01 -1.87
N THR A 83 -3.77 8.43 -3.04
CA THR A 83 -4.29 7.12 -3.42
C THR A 83 -3.28 6.02 -3.12
N ASP A 84 -1.99 6.29 -3.32
CA ASP A 84 -0.95 5.28 -3.15
C ASP A 84 0.08 5.77 -2.13
N LEU A 85 0.26 5.02 -1.04
CA LEU A 85 1.14 5.36 0.05
C LEU A 85 2.18 4.26 0.27
N TYR A 86 3.44 4.60 0.02
CA TYR A 86 4.58 3.70 0.24
C TYR A 86 5.34 4.12 1.49
N LEU A 87 5.39 3.25 2.48
CA LEU A 87 6.05 3.40 3.78
C LEU A 87 7.05 2.27 4.02
N ASP A 88 7.54 1.68 2.94
CA ASP A 88 8.39 0.50 2.94
C ASP A 88 9.75 0.75 3.61
N SER A 89 10.33 -0.29 4.22
CA SER A 89 11.68 -0.24 4.79
C SER A 89 11.89 0.93 5.76
N ASN A 90 10.87 1.19 6.60
CA ASN A 90 10.92 2.14 7.69
C ASN A 90 11.02 1.42 9.04
N THR A 91 10.87 2.11 10.16
CA THR A 91 10.93 1.56 11.52
C THR A 91 9.56 1.70 12.20
N ILE A 92 8.55 1.06 11.61
CA ILE A 92 7.15 1.15 12.05
C ILE A 92 6.81 -0.14 12.80
N GLU A 93 7.12 -0.17 14.09
CA GLU A 93 6.92 -1.38 14.92
C GLU A 93 5.45 -1.66 15.28
N GLU A 94 4.63 -0.62 15.33
CA GLU A 94 3.21 -0.72 15.63
C GLU A 94 2.37 0.28 14.83
N ILE A 95 1.09 -0.06 14.64
CA ILE A 95 0.08 0.82 14.04
C ILE A 95 -1.10 0.94 14.99
N THR A 96 -1.54 2.16 15.23
CA THR A 96 -2.63 2.51 16.14
C THR A 96 -3.94 2.77 15.38
N GLU A 97 -5.05 2.96 16.11
CA GLU A 97 -6.33 3.37 15.51
C GLU A 97 -6.25 4.71 14.76
N ASN A 98 -5.33 5.60 15.16
CA ASN A 98 -5.27 6.96 14.62
C ASN A 98 -4.23 7.14 13.51
N THR A 99 -3.36 6.15 13.25
CA THR A 99 -2.26 6.24 12.28
C THR A 99 -2.75 6.70 10.88
N PHE A 100 -3.93 6.20 10.47
CA PHE A 100 -4.50 6.44 9.13
C PHE A 100 -5.77 7.29 9.11
N LYS A 101 -6.09 7.99 10.21
CA LYS A 101 -7.38 8.67 10.41
C LYS A 101 -7.82 9.60 9.27
N GLU A 102 -6.87 10.30 8.65
CA GLU A 102 -7.14 11.30 7.61
C GLU A 102 -6.80 10.82 6.19
N LYS A 103 -6.57 9.51 6.00
CA LYS A 103 -6.06 8.91 4.75
C LYS A 103 -7.13 8.13 3.98
N GLY A 104 -8.39 8.59 4.02
CA GLY A 104 -9.54 7.83 3.49
C GLY A 104 -9.60 7.63 1.98
N TYR A 105 -8.73 8.29 1.21
CA TYR A 105 -8.62 8.11 -0.24
C TYR A 105 -7.59 7.06 -0.66
N VAL A 106 -6.79 6.55 0.28
CA VAL A 106 -5.75 5.55 0.00
C VAL A 106 -6.40 4.27 -0.51
N ARG A 107 -5.96 3.86 -1.69
CA ARG A 107 -6.28 2.61 -2.39
C ARG A 107 -5.16 1.59 -2.25
N PHE A 108 -3.91 2.05 -2.31
CA PHE A 108 -2.73 1.21 -2.16
C PHE A 108 -1.93 1.65 -0.93
N LEU A 109 -1.72 0.72 0.00
CA LEU A 109 -0.87 0.94 1.18
C LEU A 109 0.23 -0.11 1.25
N SER A 110 1.48 0.32 1.34
CA SER A 110 2.62 -0.57 1.51
C SER A 110 3.45 -0.16 2.71
N MET A 111 3.74 -1.12 3.60
CA MET A 111 4.61 -1.00 4.78
C MET A 111 5.48 -2.26 4.88
N GLN A 112 5.97 -2.76 3.75
CA GLN A 112 6.78 -3.99 3.73
C GLN A 112 8.15 -3.75 4.37
N ASN A 113 8.71 -4.79 5.00
CA ASN A 113 10.04 -4.75 5.61
C ASN A 113 10.23 -3.60 6.63
N SER A 114 9.18 -3.21 7.36
CA SER A 114 9.21 -2.06 8.28
C SER A 114 9.32 -2.44 9.76
N GLY A 115 9.54 -3.72 10.07
CA GLY A 115 9.67 -4.22 11.44
C GLY A 115 8.36 -4.25 12.23
N LEU A 116 7.23 -4.28 11.52
CA LEU A 116 5.90 -4.21 12.13
C LEU A 116 5.57 -5.47 12.93
N LYS A 117 5.24 -5.30 14.20
CA LYS A 117 4.92 -6.38 15.16
C LYS A 117 3.46 -6.38 15.59
N LYS A 118 2.83 -5.20 15.65
CA LYS A 118 1.48 -5.04 16.18
C LYS A 118 0.61 -4.14 15.31
N ILE A 119 -0.63 -4.56 15.09
CA ILE A 119 -1.65 -3.76 14.41
C ILE A 119 -2.88 -3.69 15.30
N HIS A 120 -3.32 -2.47 15.61
CA HIS A 120 -4.57 -2.26 16.32
C HIS A 120 -5.77 -2.74 15.50
N GLU A 121 -6.81 -3.29 16.14
CA GLU A 121 -7.99 -3.86 15.47
C GLU A 121 -8.76 -2.86 14.59
N LYS A 122 -8.60 -1.56 14.85
CA LYS A 122 -9.22 -0.46 14.09
C LYS A 122 -8.24 0.35 13.24
N ALA A 123 -7.01 -0.15 13.05
CA ALA A 123 -5.96 0.57 12.33
C ALA A 123 -6.39 1.04 10.93
N PHE A 124 -7.22 0.25 10.23
CA PHE A 124 -7.62 0.51 8.85
C PHE A 124 -9.08 0.98 8.70
N ILE A 125 -9.75 1.32 9.80
CA ILE A 125 -11.19 1.68 9.81
C ILE A 125 -11.52 2.91 8.95
N HIS A 126 -10.53 3.78 8.71
CA HIS A 126 -10.69 4.99 7.91
C HIS A 126 -10.28 4.81 6.44
N LEU A 127 -9.64 3.69 6.08
CA LEU A 127 -9.13 3.40 4.73
C LEU A 127 -10.22 2.77 3.85
N ASN A 128 -11.33 3.47 3.67
CA ASN A 128 -12.54 2.93 3.05
C ASN A 128 -12.37 2.55 1.57
N LYS A 129 -11.38 3.13 0.87
CA LYS A 129 -11.09 2.85 -0.55
C LYS A 129 -9.94 1.86 -0.75
N LEU A 130 -9.43 1.26 0.33
CA LEU A 130 -8.27 0.38 0.28
C LEU A 130 -8.56 -0.86 -0.55
N SER A 131 -7.85 -1.01 -1.66
CA SER A 131 -7.96 -2.16 -2.57
C SER A 131 -6.76 -3.10 -2.46
N GLN A 132 -5.59 -2.58 -2.08
CA GLN A 132 -4.38 -3.38 -1.92
C GLN A 132 -3.60 -2.96 -0.67
N ILE A 133 -3.19 -3.97 0.10
CA ILE A 133 -2.30 -3.78 1.25
C ILE A 133 -1.10 -4.74 1.18
N ARG A 134 0.08 -4.18 1.44
CA ARG A 134 1.37 -4.89 1.48
C ARG A 134 2.02 -4.78 2.85
N LEU A 135 2.08 -5.90 3.56
CA LEU A 135 2.63 -6.05 4.90
C LEU A 135 3.68 -7.18 4.96
N GLU A 136 4.20 -7.62 3.81
CA GLU A 136 5.19 -8.68 3.73
C GLU A 136 6.53 -8.30 4.38
N GLY A 137 7.25 -9.32 4.85
CA GLY A 137 8.59 -9.13 5.43
C GLY A 137 8.58 -8.39 6.78
N ASN A 138 7.47 -8.47 7.52
CA ASN A 138 7.34 -7.90 8.86
C ASN A 138 7.42 -9.01 9.93
N GLU A 139 7.11 -8.67 11.18
CA GLU A 139 7.18 -9.56 12.33
C GLU A 139 5.81 -9.85 12.95
N LEU A 140 4.76 -9.84 12.13
CA LEU A 140 3.38 -10.03 12.60
C LEU A 140 3.16 -11.48 13.06
N GLU A 141 2.76 -11.66 14.31
CA GLU A 141 2.42 -12.98 14.86
C GLU A 141 0.91 -13.27 14.85
N ILE A 142 0.10 -12.22 15.02
CA ILE A 142 -1.36 -12.28 15.11
C ILE A 142 -1.96 -11.10 14.35
N LEU A 143 -3.04 -11.36 13.62
CA LEU A 143 -3.89 -10.32 13.06
C LEU A 143 -5.23 -10.28 13.81
N PRO A 144 -5.70 -9.11 14.27
CA PRO A 144 -7.03 -8.99 14.86
C PRO A 144 -8.12 -9.46 13.89
N ALA A 145 -9.10 -10.21 14.39
CA ALA A 145 -10.18 -10.79 13.56
C ALA A 145 -11.02 -9.72 12.84
N ASN A 146 -11.11 -8.50 13.36
CA ASN A 146 -11.89 -7.41 12.76
C ASN A 146 -11.03 -6.41 11.96
N LEU A 147 -9.75 -6.72 11.74
CA LEU A 147 -8.79 -5.76 11.18
C LEU A 147 -9.24 -5.15 9.84
N PHE A 148 -9.85 -5.95 8.98
CA PHE A 148 -10.29 -5.54 7.64
C PHE A 148 -11.80 -5.35 7.51
N GLN A 149 -12.53 -5.24 8.63
CA GLN A 149 -14.00 -5.27 8.62
C GLN A 149 -14.64 -4.16 7.78
N GLN A 150 -14.00 -2.99 7.65
CA GLN A 150 -14.50 -1.86 6.85
C GLN A 150 -13.93 -1.79 5.43
N ASN A 151 -12.92 -2.60 5.10
CA ASN A 151 -12.18 -2.49 3.84
C ASN A 151 -12.77 -3.43 2.77
N VAL A 152 -14.05 -3.22 2.44
CA VAL A 152 -14.84 -4.08 1.54
C VAL A 152 -14.31 -4.11 0.09
N ASP A 153 -13.53 -3.10 -0.28
CA ASP A 153 -12.91 -2.97 -1.61
C ASP A 153 -11.57 -3.71 -1.72
N LEU A 154 -11.09 -4.35 -0.64
CA LEU A 154 -9.82 -5.09 -0.65
C LEU A 154 -9.87 -6.26 -1.65
N GLN A 155 -8.92 -6.24 -2.57
CA GLN A 155 -8.70 -7.25 -3.60
C GLN A 155 -7.40 -8.02 -3.37
N THR A 156 -6.41 -7.41 -2.73
CA THR A 156 -5.08 -7.99 -2.58
C THR A 156 -4.49 -7.74 -1.20
N ILE A 157 -4.08 -8.81 -0.53
CA ILE A 157 -3.45 -8.76 0.80
C ILE A 157 -2.16 -9.57 0.76
N TYR A 158 -1.02 -8.90 0.97
CA TYR A 158 0.29 -9.53 1.08
C TYR A 158 0.78 -9.56 2.52
N LEU A 159 0.95 -10.78 3.03
CA LEU A 159 1.37 -11.09 4.39
C LEU A 159 2.49 -12.13 4.43
N GLN A 160 3.07 -12.48 3.28
CA GLN A 160 4.16 -13.44 3.21
C GLN A 160 5.39 -12.98 4.01
N ASN A 161 6.20 -13.91 4.48
CA ASN A 161 7.39 -13.63 5.29
C ASN A 161 7.05 -12.85 6.57
N ASN A 162 6.04 -13.31 7.31
CA ASN A 162 5.71 -12.84 8.66
C ASN A 162 5.84 -14.01 9.64
N LYS A 163 5.33 -13.86 10.86
CA LYS A 163 5.36 -14.87 11.93
C LYS A 163 3.95 -15.38 12.29
N ILE A 164 2.99 -15.29 11.38
CA ILE A 164 1.57 -15.51 11.67
C ILE A 164 1.32 -17.00 11.99
N HIS A 165 0.71 -17.28 13.13
CA HIS A 165 0.42 -18.64 13.58
C HIS A 165 -0.98 -19.14 13.19
N SER A 166 -1.94 -18.23 13.13
CA SER A 166 -3.32 -18.52 12.73
C SER A 166 -3.99 -17.27 12.18
N LEU A 167 -5.08 -17.47 11.46
CA LEU A 167 -6.01 -16.42 11.06
C LEU A 167 -7.26 -16.52 11.93
N GLY A 168 -7.68 -15.41 12.51
CA GLY A 168 -8.89 -15.36 13.33
C GLY A 168 -10.14 -15.60 12.48
N ASP A 169 -11.14 -16.23 13.08
CA ASP A 169 -12.44 -16.45 12.43
C ASP A 169 -13.05 -15.09 12.07
N GLY A 170 -13.45 -14.93 10.81
CA GLY A 170 -14.06 -13.71 10.31
C GLY A 170 -13.11 -12.64 9.75
N ILE A 171 -11.78 -12.83 9.81
CA ILE A 171 -10.82 -11.84 9.26
C ILE A 171 -11.02 -11.55 7.76
N LEU A 172 -11.61 -12.50 7.02
CA LEU A 172 -11.92 -12.38 5.59
C LEU A 172 -13.41 -12.18 5.31
N TYR A 173 -14.27 -12.07 6.33
CA TYR A 173 -15.75 -12.18 6.17
C TYR A 173 -16.35 -11.12 5.23
N ASN A 174 -15.86 -9.88 5.32
CA ASN A 174 -16.36 -8.77 4.51
C ASN A 174 -15.57 -8.55 3.21
N LEU A 175 -14.57 -9.39 2.91
CA LEU A 175 -13.65 -9.18 1.79
C LEU A 175 -14.16 -9.86 0.53
N LEU A 176 -15.36 -9.47 0.08
CA LEU A 176 -16.08 -10.08 -1.05
C LEU A 176 -15.35 -9.94 -2.39
N ASN A 177 -14.45 -8.96 -2.49
CA ASN A 177 -13.64 -8.69 -3.68
C ASN A 177 -12.22 -9.30 -3.60
N LEU A 178 -11.90 -10.03 -2.54
CA LEU A 178 -10.55 -10.55 -2.32
C LEU A 178 -10.20 -11.60 -3.38
N ALA A 179 -9.15 -11.32 -4.15
CA ALA A 179 -8.70 -12.16 -5.26
C ALA A 179 -7.30 -12.76 -5.03
N ASP A 180 -6.43 -12.07 -4.27
CA ASP A 180 -5.06 -12.53 -3.99
C ASP A 180 -4.74 -12.35 -2.49
N LEU A 181 -4.59 -13.48 -1.78
CA LEU A 181 -4.16 -13.53 -0.38
C LEU A 181 -2.87 -14.34 -0.28
N ARG A 182 -1.77 -13.66 0.09
CA ARG A 182 -0.45 -14.29 0.18
C ARG A 182 -0.02 -14.46 1.63
N LEU A 183 0.12 -15.71 2.05
CA LEU A 183 0.46 -16.10 3.42
C LEU A 183 1.71 -16.99 3.49
N SER A 184 2.42 -17.18 2.37
CA SER A 184 3.61 -18.05 2.33
C SER A 184 4.69 -17.60 3.32
N HIS A 185 5.49 -18.54 3.81
CA HIS A 185 6.55 -18.25 4.81
C HIS A 185 6.00 -17.58 6.08
N ASN A 186 4.94 -18.16 6.65
CA ASN A 186 4.42 -17.90 7.99
C ASN A 186 4.46 -19.21 8.80
N TYR A 187 4.00 -19.18 10.05
CA TYR A 187 3.94 -20.34 10.96
C TYR A 187 2.52 -20.92 11.07
N LEU A 188 1.75 -20.88 9.98
CA LEU A 188 0.39 -21.40 9.93
C LEU A 188 0.40 -22.92 10.13
N GLN A 189 0.01 -23.38 11.31
CA GLN A 189 -0.03 -24.82 11.65
C GLN A 189 -1.42 -25.43 11.47
N ASN A 190 -2.47 -24.63 11.66
CA ASN A 190 -3.87 -25.05 11.49
C ASN A 190 -4.64 -23.94 10.77
N LEU A 191 -4.99 -24.17 9.50
CA LEU A 191 -5.92 -23.29 8.79
C LEU A 191 -7.32 -23.58 9.33
N HIS A 192 -7.85 -22.67 10.15
CA HIS A 192 -9.25 -22.74 10.56
C HIS A 192 -10.11 -22.57 9.31
N GLN A 193 -10.84 -23.62 8.91
CA GLN A 193 -11.68 -23.61 7.72
C GLN A 193 -12.65 -22.41 7.72
N GLN A 194 -13.16 -22.04 8.90
CA GLN A 194 -14.05 -20.90 9.10
C GLN A 194 -13.45 -19.55 8.66
N ALA A 195 -12.13 -19.37 8.76
CA ALA A 195 -11.48 -18.15 8.28
C ALA A 195 -11.54 -18.03 6.75
N PHE A 196 -11.64 -19.14 6.02
CA PHE A 196 -11.66 -19.20 4.56
C PHE A 196 -13.04 -19.51 3.96
N ASN A 197 -14.06 -19.78 4.79
CA ASN A 197 -15.44 -19.95 4.33
C ASN A 197 -15.94 -18.82 3.40
N PRO A 198 -15.59 -17.53 3.63
CA PRO A 198 -16.00 -16.46 2.71
C PRO A 198 -15.39 -16.58 1.30
N LEU A 199 -14.34 -17.39 1.13
CA LEU A 199 -13.63 -17.61 -0.13
C LEU A 199 -14.00 -18.94 -0.80
N SER A 200 -14.80 -19.79 -0.16
CA SER A 200 -15.24 -21.03 -0.81
C SER A 200 -16.25 -20.71 -1.90
N CYS A 201 -16.04 -21.26 -3.10
CA CYS A 201 -17.10 -21.29 -4.11
C CYS A 201 -18.26 -22.14 -3.58
N ASP A 202 -19.48 -21.63 -3.63
CA ASP A 202 -20.65 -22.47 -3.44
C ASP A 202 -20.66 -23.53 -4.55
N GLU A 203 -20.62 -24.80 -4.18
CA GLU A 203 -20.90 -25.89 -5.12
C GLU A 203 -22.40 -25.81 -5.49
N ALA A 204 -22.67 -25.31 -6.69
CA ALA A 204 -24.01 -25.31 -7.31
C ALA A 204 -24.30 -26.61 -8.05
#